data_AF-A0A345T4U3-F1
#
_entry.id   AF-A0A345T4U3-F1
#
_cell.length_a   1.000
_cell.length_b   1.000
_cell.length_c   1.000
_cell.angle_alpha   90.00
_cell.angle_beta   90.00
_cell.angle_gamma   90.00
#
_symmetry.space_group_name_H-M   'P 1'
#
loop_
_entity.id
_entity.type
_entity.pdbx_description
1 polymer ?
#
loop_
_entity_poly.entity_id
_entity_poly.type
_entity_poly.pdbx_seq_one_letter_code
_entity_poly.pdbx_strand_id
1 'polypeptide(L)'
;MVEFRQPTGSLAMNQDNTVGLIPFTIDLTFEEARRRAEVVAALGPDWDPVAALRGEDEAYALLYSNLDDEQQRTYDLLVSAGVLPGEEPGRAATH
;
A
#
# COMPACT_ATOMS: atom_id res chain seq x y z
N MET A 1 -37.47 38.22 7.76
CA MET A 1 -37.77 36.77 7.78
C MET A 1 -37.32 36.24 6.43
N VAL A 2 -36.13 35.66 6.37
CA VAL A 2 -35.54 35.13 5.13
C VAL A 2 -35.82 33.63 5.15
N GLU A 3 -36.73 33.17 4.29
CA GLU A 3 -36.95 31.73 4.13
C GLU A 3 -35.77 31.12 3.38
N PHE A 4 -34.95 30.37 4.11
CA PHE A 4 -34.01 29.44 3.53
C PHE A 4 -34.79 28.27 2.94
N ARG A 5 -35.04 28.32 1.62
CA ARG A 5 -35.48 27.16 0.85
C ARG A 5 -34.39 26.09 0.94
N GLN A 6 -34.62 25.08 1.76
CA GLN A 6 -33.83 23.86 1.76
C GLN A 6 -33.88 23.26 0.35
N PRO A 7 -32.77 23.05 -0.36
CA PRO A 7 -32.79 22.17 -1.51
C PRO A 7 -32.97 20.75 -0.97
N THR A 8 -34.19 20.24 -1.02
CA THR A 8 -34.46 18.80 -0.90
C THR A 8 -33.94 18.12 -2.18
N GLY A 9 -32.62 18.16 -2.37
CA GLY A 9 -31.91 17.28 -3.27
C GLY A 9 -31.74 15.96 -2.55
N SER A 10 -32.81 15.16 -2.54
CA SER A 10 -32.71 13.74 -2.18
C SER A 10 -31.59 13.16 -3.02
N LEU A 11 -30.53 12.68 -2.37
CA LEU A 11 -29.54 11.80 -2.98
C LEU A 11 -30.22 10.43 -3.20
N ALA A 12 -31.32 10.42 -3.95
CA ALA A 12 -31.88 9.22 -4.52
C ALA A 12 -30.89 8.80 -5.59
N MET A 13 -29.85 8.08 -5.15
CA MET A 13 -28.93 7.36 -6.01
C MET A 13 -29.80 6.54 -6.96
N ASN A 14 -29.79 6.97 -8.22
CA ASN A 14 -30.68 6.61 -9.33
C ASN A 14 -31.08 5.12 -9.28
N GLN A 15 -32.15 4.79 -8.56
CA GLN A 15 -32.59 3.41 -8.28
C GLN A 15 -32.99 2.70 -9.59
N ASP A 16 -33.32 3.48 -10.62
CA ASP A 16 -33.78 3.02 -11.93
C ASP A 16 -32.64 2.49 -12.84
N ASN A 17 -31.36 2.73 -12.49
CA ASN A 17 -30.20 2.28 -13.29
C ASN A 17 -29.76 0.82 -13.00
N THR A 18 -30.55 0.08 -12.23
CA THR A 18 -30.23 -1.32 -11.87
C THR A 18 -30.94 -2.34 -12.75
N VAL A 19 -31.92 -1.91 -13.55
CA VAL A 19 -32.65 -2.76 -14.49
C VAL A 19 -31.70 -3.23 -15.59
N GLY A 20 -31.38 -4.53 -15.59
CA GLY A 20 -30.45 -5.14 -16.55
C GLY A 20 -29.02 -5.33 -16.03
N LEU A 21 -28.71 -4.95 -14.78
CA LEU A 21 -27.45 -5.31 -14.15
C LEU A 21 -27.46 -6.78 -13.71
N ILE A 22 -26.38 -7.49 -14.03
CA ILE A 22 -26.17 -8.86 -13.56
C ILE A 22 -25.37 -8.75 -12.26
N PRO A 23 -25.84 -9.34 -11.14
CA PRO A 23 -25.09 -9.33 -9.89
C PRO A 23 -23.75 -10.07 -10.10
N PHE A 24 -22.67 -9.36 -9.85
CA PHE A 24 -21.30 -9.88 -9.91
C PHE A 24 -20.70 -9.84 -8.51
N THR A 25 -20.23 -10.99 -8.03
CA THR A 25 -19.53 -11.12 -6.75
C THR A 25 -18.18 -11.76 -7.04
N ILE A 26 -17.11 -11.17 -6.51
CA ILE A 26 -15.75 -11.66 -6.63
C ILE A 26 -15.14 -11.76 -5.23
N ASP A 27 -14.51 -12.88 -4.94
CA ASP A 27 -13.71 -13.05 -3.73
C ASP A 27 -12.32 -12.48 -3.98
N LEU A 28 -12.08 -11.26 -3.51
CA LEU A 28 -10.78 -10.59 -3.67
C LEU A 28 -9.66 -11.28 -2.89
N THR A 29 -9.98 -11.99 -1.81
CA THR A 29 -8.97 -12.75 -1.06
C THR A 29 -8.47 -13.93 -1.88
N PHE A 30 -9.39 -14.65 -2.52
CA PHE A 30 -9.04 -15.73 -3.43
C PHE A 30 -8.27 -15.22 -4.66
N GLU A 31 -8.74 -14.16 -5.29
CA GLU A 31 -8.07 -13.61 -6.48
C GLU A 31 -6.69 -13.01 -6.16
N GLU A 32 -6.50 -12.44 -4.98
CA GLU A 32 -5.18 -11.98 -4.54
C GLU A 32 -4.22 -13.16 -4.29
N ALA A 33 -4.72 -14.25 -3.68
CA ALA A 33 -3.91 -15.46 -3.52
C ALA A 33 -3.49 -16.04 -4.88
N ARG A 34 -4.40 -16.04 -5.85
CA ARG A 34 -4.12 -16.45 -7.24
C ARG A 34 -3.07 -15.55 -7.88
N ARG A 35 -3.25 -14.23 -7.81
CA ARG A 35 -2.29 -13.27 -8.37
C ARG A 35 -0.89 -13.46 -7.78
N ARG A 36 -0.78 -13.64 -6.46
CA ARG A 36 0.51 -13.89 -5.79
C ARG A 36 1.14 -15.20 -6.25
N ALA A 37 0.36 -16.28 -6.40
CA ALA A 37 0.87 -17.56 -6.89
C ALA A 37 1.45 -17.44 -8.31
N GLU A 38 0.74 -16.76 -9.22
CA GLU A 38 1.22 -16.51 -10.59
C GLU A 38 2.48 -15.64 -10.61
N VAL A 39 2.57 -14.64 -9.74
CA VAL A 39 3.80 -13.82 -9.59
C VAL A 39 4.98 -14.68 -9.15
N VAL A 40 4.82 -15.51 -8.12
CA VAL A 40 5.89 -16.40 -7.65
C VAL A 40 6.28 -17.41 -8.73
N ALA A 41 5.31 -17.96 -9.47
CA ALA A 41 5.58 -18.85 -10.59
C ALA A 41 6.38 -18.18 -11.70
N ALA A 42 6.07 -16.91 -12.02
CA ALA A 42 6.76 -16.15 -13.06
C ALA A 42 8.21 -15.79 -12.69
N LEU A 43 8.52 -15.66 -11.40
CA LEU A 43 9.89 -15.44 -10.91
C LEU A 43 10.79 -16.67 -11.11
N GLY A 44 10.19 -17.85 -11.22
CA GLY A 44 10.87 -19.10 -11.55
C GLY A 44 11.47 -19.82 -10.33
N PRO A 45 11.91 -21.07 -10.52
CA PRO A 45 12.38 -21.94 -9.42
C PRO A 45 13.72 -21.49 -8.81
N ASP A 46 14.49 -20.69 -9.54
CA ASP A 46 15.80 -20.20 -9.09
C ASP A 46 15.71 -18.89 -8.29
N TRP A 47 14.51 -18.33 -8.13
CA TRP A 47 14.31 -17.12 -7.35
C TRP A 47 14.48 -17.40 -5.85
N ASP A 48 15.48 -16.77 -5.24
CA ASP A 48 15.71 -16.79 -3.79
C ASP A 48 15.07 -15.55 -3.15
N PRO A 49 13.90 -15.70 -2.46
CA PRO A 49 13.23 -14.57 -1.83
C PRO A 49 14.05 -13.97 -0.67
N VAL A 50 14.91 -14.76 -0.03
CA VAL A 50 15.76 -14.27 1.06
C VAL A 50 16.90 -13.43 0.50
N ALA A 51 17.50 -13.85 -0.61
CA ALA A 51 18.49 -13.03 -1.31
C ALA A 51 17.88 -11.72 -1.84
N ALA A 52 16.66 -11.77 -2.38
CA ALA A 52 15.96 -10.57 -2.82
C ALA A 52 15.72 -9.58 -1.65
N LEU A 53 15.22 -10.06 -0.51
CA LEU A 53 15.01 -9.21 0.67
C LEU A 53 16.31 -8.60 1.20
N ARG A 54 17.41 -9.37 1.23
CA ARG A 54 18.73 -8.82 1.60
C ARG A 54 19.18 -7.73 0.64
N GLY A 55 18.99 -7.93 -0.66
CA GLY A 55 19.32 -6.92 -1.67
C GLY A 55 18.52 -5.63 -1.51
N GLU A 56 17.24 -5.73 -1.15
CA GLU A 56 16.39 -4.56 -0.84
C GLU A 56 16.88 -3.83 0.41
N ASP A 57 17.26 -4.55 1.47
CA ASP A 57 17.80 -3.93 2.70
C ASP A 57 19.16 -3.24 2.43
N GLU A 58 20.04 -3.85 1.63
CA GLU A 58 21.30 -3.25 1.18
C GLU A 58 21.06 -1.99 0.33
N ALA A 59 20.11 -2.05 -0.61
CA ALA A 59 19.74 -0.89 -1.42
C ALA A 59 19.16 0.24 -0.56
N TYR A 60 18.34 -0.09 0.43
CA TYR A 60 17.79 0.87 1.38
C TYR A 60 18.89 1.56 2.20
N ALA A 61 19.89 0.81 2.68
CA ALA A 61 21.04 1.37 3.39
C ALA A 61 21.85 2.32 2.50
N LEU A 62 21.98 2.02 1.21
CA LEU A 62 22.66 2.91 0.25
C LEU A 62 21.91 4.23 0.03
N LEU A 63 20.57 4.23 0.00
CA LEU A 63 19.77 5.44 -0.20
C LEU A 63 20.02 6.52 0.87
N TYR A 64 20.27 6.08 2.10
CA TYR A 64 20.56 6.97 3.24
C TYR A 64 22.04 6.90 3.66
N SER A 65 22.90 6.43 2.75
CA SER A 65 24.34 6.50 2.96
C SER A 65 24.87 7.90 2.64
N ASN A 66 25.92 8.30 3.34
CA ASN A 66 26.65 9.56 3.09
C ASN A 66 25.79 10.83 3.19
N LEU A 67 24.79 10.83 4.08
CA LEU A 67 24.03 12.04 4.38
C LEU A 67 24.95 13.09 5.01
N ASP A 68 24.76 14.34 4.62
CA ASP A 68 25.34 15.47 5.34
C ASP A 68 24.60 15.74 6.67
N ASP A 69 25.12 16.65 7.48
CA ASP A 69 24.57 16.96 8.80
C ASP A 69 23.12 17.46 8.77
N GLU A 70 22.68 18.14 7.70
CA GLU A 70 21.31 18.64 7.57
C GLU A 70 20.36 17.53 7.11
N GLN A 71 20.83 16.73 6.15
CA GLN A 71 20.12 15.56 5.66
C GLN A 71 19.94 14.51 6.76
N GLN A 72 20.96 14.26 7.58
CA GLN A 72 20.88 13.34 8.71
C GLN A 72 19.84 13.79 9.74
N ARG A 73 19.82 15.08 10.09
CA ARG A 73 18.80 15.62 11.01
C ARG A 73 17.38 15.46 10.46
N THR A 74 17.21 15.64 9.16
CA THR A 74 15.91 15.46 8.50
C THR A 74 15.52 13.99 8.48
N TYR A 75 16.45 13.08 8.19
CA TYR A 75 16.24 11.64 8.26
C TYR A 75 15.80 11.21 9.67
N ASP A 76 16.52 11.62 10.71
CA ASP A 76 16.20 11.29 12.10
C ASP A 76 14.80 11.79 12.50
N LEU A 77 14.43 13.00 12.07
CA LEU A 77 13.09 13.55 12.27
C LEU A 77 12.02 12.67 11.62
N LEU A 78 12.22 12.27 10.36
CA LEU A 78 11.25 11.47 9.62
C LEU A 78 11.12 10.05 10.20
N VAL A 79 12.22 9.46 10.67
CA VAL A 79 12.19 8.18 11.40
C VAL A 79 11.41 8.34 12.70
N SER A 80 11.68 9.38 13.50
CA SER A 80 10.97 9.63 14.75
C SER A 80 9.46 9.89 14.56
N ALA A 81 9.08 10.46 13.42
CA ALA A 81 7.69 10.71 13.04
C ALA A 81 7.00 9.47 12.45
N GLY A 82 7.72 8.36 12.25
CA GLY A 82 7.22 7.14 11.62
C GLY A 82 6.95 7.26 10.13
N VAL A 83 7.48 8.31 9.48
CA VAL A 83 7.37 8.52 8.03
C VAL A 83 8.35 7.61 7.29
N LEU A 84 9.56 7.48 7.82
CA LEU A 84 10.56 6.54 7.33
C LEU A 84 10.69 5.35 8.29
N PRO A 85 10.89 4.13 7.78
CA PRO A 85 11.23 3.01 8.63
C PRO A 85 12.63 3.23 9.25
N GLY A 86 12.75 2.99 10.55
CA GLY A 86 14.03 3.02 11.25
C GLY A 86 14.91 1.81 10.94
N GLU A 87 16.17 1.89 11.33
CA GLU A 87 17.16 0.79 11.26
C GLU A 87 16.89 -0.29 12.34
N GLU A 88 15.68 -0.85 12.40
CA GLU A 88 15.45 -2.02 13.25
C GLU A 88 15.88 -3.30 12.51
N PRO A 89 16.71 -4.15 13.12
CA PRO A 89 17.16 -5.39 12.52
C PRO A 89 15.98 -6.36 12.40
N GLY A 90 15.48 -6.53 11.18
CA GLY A 90 14.46 -7.51 10.86
C GLY A 90 13.14 -6.86 10.47
N ARG A 91 13.02 -6.52 9.18
CA ARG A 91 11.74 -6.40 8.47
C ARG A 91 11.07 -7.78 8.32
N ALA A 92 10.92 -8.46 9.46
CA ALA A 92 10.14 -9.66 9.69
C ALA A 92 9.62 -9.61 11.14
N ALA A 93 8.92 -8.53 11.49
CA ALA A 93 8.13 -8.45 12.71
C ALA A 93 6.67 -8.15 12.36
N THR A 94 5.80 -9.01 12.90
CA THR A 94 4.33 -8.97 12.96
C THR A 94 3.53 -9.55 11.79
N HIS A 95 3.34 -10.87 11.84
CA HIS A 95 2.03 -11.50 11.66
C HIS A 95 1.80 -12.54 12.76
#